data_AF-A0A7C4T0F8-F1
#
_entry.id   AF-A0A7C4T0F8-F1
#
_cell.length_a   1.000
_cell.length_b   1.000
_cell.length_c   1.000
_cell.angle_alpha   90.00
_cell.angle_beta   90.00
_cell.angle_gamma   90.00
#
_symmetry.space_group_name_H-M   'P 1'
#
loop_
_entity.id
_entity.type
_entity.pdbx_description
1 polymer ?
#
loop_
_entity_poly.entity_id
_entity_poly.type
_entity_poly.pdbx_seq_one_letter_code
_entity_poly.pdbx_strand_id
1 'polypeptide(L)'
;MKKTRFHELKRVFAALHGPRGCLWDKKQTHHTLIPHLREEVREFIAAVKSGCPRHIREELGDLLLHVMFNAQIASRNKHFNIEDVMAVLIRKLKRRHPHVFGRVKVRSARQIIRNWNLIKEQERRK
;
A
#
# COMPACT_ATOMS: atom_id res chain seq x y z
N MET A 1 21.03 -11.04 5.58
CA MET A 1 20.03 -10.36 4.71
C MET A 1 20.52 -8.96 4.36
N LYS A 2 20.55 -8.58 3.07
CA LYS A 2 20.82 -7.18 2.69
C LYS A 2 19.77 -6.28 3.34
N LYS A 3 20.19 -5.25 4.08
CA LYS A 3 19.30 -4.23 4.64
C LYS A 3 18.69 -3.44 3.48
N THR A 4 17.40 -3.63 3.22
CA THR A 4 16.68 -2.82 2.22
C THR A 4 16.15 -1.55 2.87
N ARG A 5 15.86 -0.52 2.07
CA ARG A 5 15.18 0.70 2.55
C ARG A 5 13.84 0.39 3.23
N PHE A 6 13.17 -0.67 2.82
CA PHE A 6 11.94 -1.10 3.47
C PHE A 6 12.16 -1.68 4.88
N HIS A 7 13.25 -2.43 5.09
CA HIS A 7 13.62 -2.87 6.44
C HIS A 7 13.98 -1.69 7.35
N GLU A 8 14.64 -0.68 6.79
CA GLU A 8 14.93 0.58 7.49
C GLU A 8 13.63 1.30 7.88
N LEU A 9 12.67 1.45 6.95
CA LEU A 9 11.36 2.05 7.20
C LEU A 9 10.59 1.33 8.32
N LYS A 10 10.57 -0.02 8.31
CA LYS A 10 9.96 -0.81 9.39
C LYS A 10 10.59 -0.50 10.75
N ARG A 11 11.92 -0.34 10.80
CA ARG A 11 12.62 0.00 12.04
C ARG A 11 12.32 1.42 12.51
N VAL A 12 12.23 2.38 11.58
CA VAL A 12 11.82 3.76 11.91
C VAL A 12 10.42 3.76 12.53
N PHE A 13 9.44 3.09 11.90
CA PHE A 13 8.09 2.96 12.46
C PHE A 13 8.06 2.27 13.82
N ALA A 14 8.84 1.20 14.00
CA ALA A 14 8.94 0.53 15.30
C ALA A 14 9.51 1.45 16.38
N ALA A 15 10.49 2.31 16.05
CA ALA A 15 11.04 3.29 16.98
C ALA A 15 10.03 4.39 17.31
N LEU A 16 9.32 4.93 16.31
CA LEU A 16 8.26 5.93 16.48
C LEU A 16 7.10 5.45 17.36
N HIS A 17 6.79 4.15 17.32
CA HIS A 17 5.74 3.56 18.17
C HIS A 17 6.26 2.88 19.44
N GLY A 18 7.58 2.83 19.64
CA GLY A 18 8.22 2.23 20.82
C GLY A 18 8.06 3.08 22.09
N PRO A 19 8.54 2.64 23.26
CA PRO A 19 8.31 3.33 24.54
C PRO A 19 8.65 4.83 24.52
N ARG A 20 9.78 5.20 23.91
CA ARG A 20 10.27 6.59 23.75
C ARG A 20 9.83 7.27 22.45
N GLY A 21 8.94 6.63 21.69
CA GLY A 21 8.46 7.11 20.40
C GLY A 21 7.41 8.23 20.50
N CYS A 22 7.00 8.74 19.34
CA CYS A 22 6.10 9.88 19.17
C CYS A 22 4.72 9.64 19.82
N LEU A 23 4.28 10.59 20.66
CA LEU A 23 2.98 10.51 21.33
C LEU A 23 1.80 10.68 20.36
N TRP A 24 1.97 11.50 19.32
CA TRP A 24 0.94 11.70 18.30
C TRP A 24 0.72 10.41 17.50
N ASP A 25 1.79 9.78 17.00
CA ASP A 25 1.75 8.52 16.24
C ASP A 25 1.05 7.42 17.03
N LYS A 26 1.37 7.29 18.31
CA LYS A 26 0.76 6.29 19.20
C LYS A 26 -0.73 6.54 19.43
N LYS A 27 -1.20 7.78 19.41
CA LYS A 27 -2.63 8.10 19.59
C LYS A 27 -3.47 7.83 18.35
N GLN A 28 -2.85 7.59 17.19
CA GLN A 28 -3.58 7.38 15.95
C GLN A 28 -4.37 6.07 15.93
N THR A 29 -5.51 6.15 15.25
CA THR A 29 -6.40 5.05 14.91
C THR A 29 -6.68 5.08 13.41
N HIS A 30 -7.29 4.03 12.86
CA HIS A 30 -7.71 4.02 11.46
C HIS A 30 -8.60 5.22 11.11
N HIS A 31 -9.49 5.62 12.03
CA HIS A 31 -10.44 6.71 11.82
C HIS A 31 -9.78 8.09 11.88
N THR A 32 -8.87 8.32 12.84
CA THR A 32 -8.21 9.62 12.99
C THR A 32 -7.30 9.96 11.81
N LEU A 33 -6.83 8.95 11.07
CA LEU A 33 -5.98 9.13 9.90
C LEU A 33 -6.74 9.38 8.59
N ILE A 34 -8.08 9.23 8.56
CA ILE A 34 -8.87 9.42 7.34
C ILE A 34 -8.74 10.85 6.78
N PRO A 35 -8.85 11.93 7.58
CA PRO A 35 -8.70 13.29 7.05
C PRO A 35 -7.34 13.52 6.40
N HIS A 36 -6.26 13.07 7.05
CA HIS A 36 -4.88 13.17 6.54
C HIS A 36 -4.71 12.39 5.24
N LEU A 37 -5.17 11.13 5.17
CA LEU A 37 -5.10 10.36 3.93
C LEU A 37 -5.83 11.05 2.76
N ARG A 38 -6.94 11.76 3.04
CA ARG A 38 -7.65 12.51 2.00
C ARG A 38 -6.87 13.73 1.52
N GLU A 39 -6.03 14.31 2.36
CA GLU A 39 -5.12 15.40 2.01
C GLU A 39 -4.00 14.89 1.11
N GLU A 40 -3.25 13.88 1.55
CA GLU A 40 -2.15 13.27 0.78
C GLU A 40 -2.60 12.75 -0.59
N VAL A 41 -3.82 12.21 -0.69
CA VAL A 41 -4.39 11.80 -1.99
C VAL A 41 -4.63 13.00 -2.91
N ARG A 42 -5.07 14.15 -2.38
CA ARG A 42 -5.23 15.37 -3.17
C ARG A 42 -3.89 15.94 -3.59
N GLU A 43 -2.90 15.94 -2.70
CA GLU A 43 -1.55 16.41 -2.98
C GLU A 43 -0.86 15.54 -4.02
N PHE A 44 -0.97 14.21 -3.92
CA PHE A 44 -0.55 13.29 -4.98
C PHE A 44 -1.20 13.61 -6.34
N ILE A 45 -2.51 13.85 -6.37
CA ILE A 45 -3.22 14.24 -7.61
C ILE A 45 -2.68 15.57 -8.15
N ALA A 46 -2.45 16.56 -7.28
CA ALA A 46 -1.90 17.85 -7.67
C ALA A 46 -0.46 17.71 -8.21
N ALA A 47 0.38 16.91 -7.56
CA ALA A 47 1.74 16.61 -7.99
C ALA A 47 1.76 15.99 -9.39
N VAL A 48 0.89 15.00 -9.65
CA VAL A 48 0.74 14.38 -10.98
C VAL A 48 0.29 15.42 -12.02
N LYS A 49 -0.70 16.26 -11.70
CA LYS A 49 -1.16 17.31 -12.62
C LYS A 49 -0.09 18.35 -12.93
N SER A 50 0.76 18.68 -11.97
CA SER A 50 1.87 19.61 -12.16
C SER A 50 3.02 19.04 -13.01
N GLY A 51 3.04 17.71 -13.22
CA GLY A 51 4.11 17.02 -13.94
C GLY A 51 5.46 17.04 -13.22
N CYS A 52 5.52 17.44 -11.94
CA CYS A 52 6.75 17.54 -11.16
C CYS A 52 7.15 16.17 -10.58
N PRO A 53 8.21 15.49 -11.07
CA PRO A 53 8.58 14.17 -10.59
C PRO A 53 9.05 14.16 -9.13
N ARG A 54 9.61 15.29 -8.66
CA ARG A 54 10.03 15.46 -7.27
C ARG A 54 8.84 15.36 -6.32
N HIS A 55 7.78 16.12 -6.61
CA HIS A 55 6.56 16.09 -5.78
C HIS A 55 5.89 14.73 -5.89
N ILE A 56 5.77 14.15 -7.10
CA ILE A 56 5.20 12.79 -7.25
C ILE A 56 5.91 11.77 -6.35
N ARG A 57 7.25 11.84 -6.25
CA ARG A 57 8.03 10.94 -5.38
C ARG A 57 7.76 11.17 -3.89
N GLU A 58 7.60 12.42 -3.48
CA GLU A 58 7.30 12.84 -2.10
C GLU A 58 5.94 12.30 -1.68
N GLU A 59 4.90 12.65 -2.45
CA GLU A 59 3.51 12.24 -2.18
C GLU A 59 3.31 10.71 -2.21
N LEU A 60 4.04 9.98 -3.07
CA LEU A 60 4.04 8.50 -3.03
C LEU A 60 4.63 7.96 -1.72
N GLY A 61 5.58 8.69 -1.13
CA GLY A 61 6.12 8.44 0.19
C GLY A 61 5.06 8.62 1.28
N ASP A 62 4.26 9.68 1.20
CA ASP A 62 3.21 9.96 2.19
C ASP A 62 2.03 8.98 2.08
N LEU A 63 1.66 8.57 0.87
CA LEU A 63 0.74 7.45 0.69
C LEU A 63 1.30 6.14 1.30
N LEU A 64 2.60 5.88 1.17
CA LEU A 64 3.24 4.73 1.81
C LEU A 64 3.28 4.88 3.34
N LEU A 65 3.49 6.09 3.86
CA LEU A 65 3.41 6.43 5.29
C LEU A 65 2.05 6.01 5.86
N HIS A 66 0.95 6.32 5.15
CA HIS A 66 -0.38 5.91 5.57
C HIS A 66 -0.59 4.39 5.56
N VAL A 67 -0.03 3.66 4.59
CA VAL A 67 -0.06 2.18 4.60
C VAL A 67 0.68 1.65 5.84
N MET A 68 1.84 2.21 6.14
CA MET A 68 2.64 1.82 7.32
C MET A 68 1.91 2.10 8.63
N PHE A 69 1.29 3.27 8.79
CA PHE A 69 0.50 3.60 9.97
C PHE A 69 -0.65 2.62 10.19
N ASN A 70 -1.44 2.34 9.13
CA ASN A 70 -2.57 1.43 9.25
C ASN A 70 -2.12 0.01 9.59
N ALA A 71 -1.02 -0.47 8.99
CA ALA A 71 -0.42 -1.75 9.34
C ALA A 71 0.10 -1.78 10.79
N GLN A 72 0.70 -0.69 11.28
CA GLN A 72 1.19 -0.58 12.65
C GLN A 72 0.05 -0.57 13.68
N ILE A 73 -1.05 0.14 13.39
CA ILE A 73 -2.25 0.17 14.23
C ILE A 73 -2.88 -1.23 14.32
N ALA A 74 -3.03 -1.92 13.18
CA ALA A 74 -3.53 -3.28 13.14
C ALA A 74 -2.62 -4.27 13.89
N SER A 75 -1.29 -4.07 13.78
CA SER A 75 -0.32 -4.94 14.44
C SER A 75 -0.36 -4.78 15.95
N ARG A 76 -0.53 -3.54 16.46
CA ARG A 76 -0.74 -3.27 17.90
C ARG A 76 -1.98 -3.98 18.43
N ASN A 77 -3.03 -4.02 17.61
CA ASN A 77 -4.30 -4.67 17.96
C ASN A 77 -4.30 -6.19 17.71
N LYS A 78 -3.13 -6.79 17.40
CA LYS A 78 -2.96 -8.23 17.12
C LYS A 78 -3.84 -8.75 15.98
N HIS A 79 -4.14 -7.92 14.98
CA HIS A 79 -4.93 -8.32 13.82
C HIS A 79 -4.06 -8.76 12.63
N PHE A 80 -3.25 -7.85 12.09
CA PHE A 80 -2.33 -8.09 10.97
C PHE A 80 -1.20 -7.06 10.99
N ASN A 81 -0.15 -7.29 10.22
CA ASN A 81 0.97 -6.36 10.06
C ASN A 81 1.28 -6.05 8.58
N ILE A 82 2.35 -5.30 8.33
CA ILE A 82 2.71 -4.87 6.97
C ILE A 82 3.09 -6.03 6.03
N GLU A 83 3.66 -7.11 6.57
CA GLU A 83 3.97 -8.32 5.79
C GLU A 83 2.69 -9.00 5.31
N ASP A 84 1.65 -9.04 6.14
CA ASP A 84 0.34 -9.58 5.76
C ASP A 84 -0.31 -8.75 4.65
N VAL A 85 -0.23 -7.43 4.73
CA VAL A 85 -0.71 -6.50 3.68
C VAL A 85 0.01 -6.77 2.36
N MET A 86 1.34 -6.88 2.39
CA MET A 86 2.14 -7.21 1.20
C MET A 86 1.79 -8.60 0.66
N ALA A 87 1.62 -9.60 1.52
CA ALA A 87 1.27 -10.96 1.12
C ALA A 87 -0.10 -11.01 0.42
N VAL A 88 -1.10 -10.28 0.94
CA VAL A 88 -2.42 -10.13 0.30
C VAL A 88 -2.28 -9.48 -1.08
N LEU A 89 -1.51 -8.38 -1.18
CA LEU A 89 -1.29 -7.68 -2.44
C LEU A 89 -0.57 -8.56 -3.47
N ILE A 90 0.50 -9.25 -3.07
CA ILE A 90 1.28 -10.14 -3.94
C ILE A 90 0.39 -11.27 -4.47
N ARG A 91 -0.38 -11.94 -3.60
CA ARG A 91 -1.31 -13.01 -4.04
C ARG A 91 -2.33 -12.48 -5.03
N LYS A 92 -2.92 -11.30 -4.75
CA LYS A 92 -3.89 -10.65 -5.65
C LYS A 92 -3.27 -10.32 -7.01
N LEU A 93 -2.08 -9.72 -7.04
CA LEU A 93 -1.40 -9.34 -8.27
C LEU A 93 -1.01 -10.56 -9.11
N LYS A 94 -0.44 -11.60 -8.50
CA LYS A 94 -0.10 -12.85 -9.20
C LYS A 94 -1.35 -13.49 -9.81
N ARG A 95 -2.42 -13.60 -9.03
CA ARG A 95 -3.68 -14.22 -9.49
C ARG A 95 -4.34 -13.44 -10.60
N ARG A 96 -4.34 -12.10 -10.55
CA ARG A 96 -4.98 -11.25 -11.56
C ARG A 96 -4.13 -11.00 -12.82
N HIS A 97 -2.86 -11.40 -12.81
CA HIS A 97 -1.97 -11.37 -13.98
C HIS A 97 -1.50 -12.78 -14.36
N PRO A 98 -2.41 -13.72 -14.69
CA PRO A 98 -2.02 -15.08 -15.07
C PRO A 98 -1.25 -15.15 -16.40
N HIS A 99 -1.19 -14.04 -17.14
CA HIS A 99 -0.39 -13.89 -18.34
C HIS A 99 1.07 -13.49 -18.08
N VAL A 100 1.36 -12.95 -16.90
CA VAL A 100 2.73 -12.67 -16.45
C VAL A 100 3.24 -13.80 -15.55
N PHE A 101 2.42 -14.29 -14.63
CA PHE A 101 2.83 -15.24 -13.59
C PHE A 101 2.28 -16.67 -13.77
N GLY A 102 1.59 -16.93 -14.88
CA GLY A 102 0.97 -18.22 -15.18
C GLY A 102 1.22 -18.62 -16.63
N ARG A 103 0.26 -19.33 -17.23
CA ARG A 103 0.35 -19.85 -18.60
C ARG A 103 -0.61 -19.20 -19.59
N VAL A 104 -1.41 -18.21 -19.16
CA VAL A 104 -2.43 -17.59 -20.03
C VAL A 104 -1.75 -16.72 -21.07
N LYS A 105 -1.92 -17.03 -22.36
CA LYS A 105 -1.42 -16.17 -23.43
C LYS A 105 -2.44 -15.08 -23.75
N VAL A 106 -1.98 -13.84 -23.80
CA VAL A 106 -2.77 -12.67 -24.22
C VAL A 106 -2.09 -12.00 -25.41
N ARG A 107 -2.87 -11.43 -26.32
CA ARG A 107 -2.35 -10.80 -27.55
C ARG A 107 -2.59 -9.28 -27.59
N SER A 108 -3.27 -8.71 -26.59
CA SER A 108 -3.53 -7.26 -26.55
C SER A 108 -3.83 -6.76 -25.14
N ALA A 109 -3.62 -5.46 -24.92
CA ALA A 109 -4.02 -4.77 -23.70
C ALA A 109 -5.52 -4.89 -23.41
N ARG A 110 -6.37 -4.88 -24.45
CA ARG A 110 -7.83 -5.09 -24.32
C ARG A 110 -8.15 -6.46 -23.71
N GLN A 111 -7.43 -7.50 -24.13
CA GLN A 111 -7.60 -8.85 -23.57
C GLN A 111 -7.11 -8.92 -22.11
N ILE A 112 -6.03 -8.22 -21.77
CA ILE A 112 -5.54 -8.10 -20.39
C ILE A 112 -6.60 -7.46 -19.49
N ILE A 113 -7.17 -6.33 -19.91
CA ILE A 113 -8.21 -5.61 -19.13
C ILE A 113 -9.46 -6.48 -18.97
N ARG A 114 -9.90 -7.17 -20.02
CA ARG A 114 -11.04 -8.10 -19.96
C ARG A 114 -10.80 -9.21 -18.94
N ASN A 115 -9.65 -9.87 -19.01
CA ASN A 115 -9.28 -10.94 -18.07
C ASN A 115 -9.22 -10.42 -16.63
N TRP A 116 -8.66 -9.23 -16.42
CA TRP A 116 -8.60 -8.59 -15.09
C TRP A 116 -10.00 -8.37 -14.51
N ASN A 117 -10.93 -7.82 -15.30
CA ASN A 117 -12.29 -7.56 -14.87
C ASN A 117 -13.06 -8.85 -14.58
N LEU A 118 -12.94 -9.89 -15.42
CA LEU A 118 -13.56 -11.19 -15.19
C LEU A 118 -13.09 -11.83 -13.87
N ILE A 119 -11.78 -11.82 -13.60
CA ILE A 119 -11.24 -12.34 -12.33
C ILE A 119 -11.76 -11.53 -11.14
N LYS A 120 -11.84 -10.19 -11.27
CA LYS A 120 -12.38 -9.30 -10.23
C LYS A 120 -13.86 -9.58 -9.94
N GLU A 121 -14.67 -9.89 -10.95
CA GLU A 121 -16.08 -10.28 -10.78
C GLU A 121 -16.23 -11.63 -10.08
N GLN A 122 -15.43 -12.63 -10.48
CA GLN A 122 -15.45 -13.94 -9.84
C GLN A 122 -15.09 -13.86 -8.34
N GLU A 123 -14.17 -12.98 -7.96
CA GLU A 123 -13.82 -12.74 -6.56
C GLU A 123 -14.95 -12.10 -5.75
N ARG A 124 -15.78 -11.24 -6.36
CA ARG A 124 -16.90 -10.57 -5.66
C ARG A 124 -18.08 -11.50 -5.40
N ARG A 125 -18.17 -12.61 -6.14
CA ARG A 125 -19.24 -13.61 -6.01
C ARG A 125 -18.90 -14.72 -5.00
N LYS A 126 -17.70 -14.70 -4.43
CA LYS A 126 -17.27 -15.57 -3.33
C LYS A 126 -17.42 -14.83 -2.02
#